data_AF-A0A8S3YUQ7-F1
#
_entry.id   AF-A0A8S3YUQ7-F1
#
_cell.length_a   1.000
_cell.length_b   1.000
_cell.length_c   1.000
_cell.angle_alpha   90.00
_cell.angle_beta   90.00
_cell.angle_gamma   90.00
#
_symmetry.space_group_name_H-M   'P 1'
#
loop_
_entity.id
_entity.type
_entity.pdbx_description
1 polymer ?
#
loop_
_entity_poly.entity_id
_entity_poly.type
_entity_poly.pdbx_seq_one_letter_code
_entity_poly.pdbx_strand_id
1 'polypeptide(L)'
;MATPGAFRPGTAAIPSSQVEISVSCRNLANLDILSKSDPMVVMYTLDIKTQKFLEYGRTETIQNDLNPEFAKKFVIDYFFEEAQRLRFEVYDIDSQSRNLKDHDFIGFVELTLGEIVGTTGGAVLKRLRAEEVSSCKEIASIHMKGTGLDQKNWWGLFGKSDPFLTFSRANEDNSYTVVHRTEHILSTLNPDWKPFTIPLRTLCCGDYDRSIKIECHDWNASGSHELIGSFITNVRELHSGETKVFELHNPKIKRKKPCGRIHVLSFHIEMQKTFIDYIRGGMQMNFTVAIDFTASNGNPQSPTSLHYNNPYQLNQYAAAITAVGEIIQDYDSDKMFPALGFGARMPDGTVSHEFALNFQPDNPFCSGVDGILAAYYHAINNVQLYGPTNFAPVINHVA
;
A
#
# COMPACT_ATOMS: atom_id res chain seq x y z
N MET A 1 7.22 -20.63 -12.59
CA MET A 1 7.72 -19.97 -11.36
C MET A 1 7.59 -18.47 -11.56
N ALA A 2 6.73 -17.80 -10.78
CA ALA A 2 6.51 -16.37 -10.91
C ALA A 2 7.71 -15.61 -10.34
N THR A 3 8.43 -14.89 -11.20
CA THR A 3 9.38 -13.85 -10.81
C THR A 3 8.65 -12.77 -9.99
N PRO A 4 9.05 -12.49 -8.74
CA PRO A 4 8.61 -11.30 -8.04
C PRO A 4 9.15 -10.07 -8.80
N GLY A 5 8.27 -9.15 -9.18
CA GLY A 5 8.68 -7.83 -9.68
C GLY A 5 8.83 -7.67 -11.21
N ALA A 6 8.42 -8.62 -12.04
CA ALA A 6 8.29 -8.36 -13.48
C ALA A 6 6.97 -7.63 -13.79
N PHE A 7 7.03 -6.48 -14.47
CA PHE A 7 5.85 -5.76 -14.95
C PHE A 7 4.96 -6.69 -15.80
N ARG A 8 3.70 -6.85 -15.41
CA ARG A 8 2.70 -7.62 -16.15
C ARG A 8 1.58 -6.68 -16.58
N PRO A 9 1.50 -6.31 -17.87
CA PRO A 9 0.39 -5.49 -18.33
C PRO A 9 -0.94 -6.22 -18.12
N GLY A 10 -1.94 -5.52 -17.59
CA GLY A 10 -3.28 -6.08 -17.32
C GLY A 10 -3.43 -6.85 -16.00
N THR A 11 -2.42 -6.85 -15.12
CA THR A 11 -2.59 -7.33 -13.73
C THR A 11 -2.92 -6.17 -12.79
N ALA A 12 -3.81 -6.41 -11.83
CA ALA A 12 -4.06 -5.49 -10.73
C ALA A 12 -2.79 -5.27 -9.90
N ALA A 13 -2.72 -4.13 -9.21
CA ALA A 13 -1.64 -3.81 -8.31
C ALA A 13 -1.49 -4.87 -7.22
N ILE A 14 -0.28 -4.98 -6.66
CA ILE A 14 -0.07 -5.77 -5.45
C ILE A 14 -0.80 -5.02 -4.32
N PRO A 15 -1.67 -5.66 -3.52
CA PRO A 15 -2.33 -5.01 -2.39
C PRO A 15 -1.34 -4.24 -1.53
N SER A 16 -1.70 -3.03 -1.13
CA SER A 16 -0.87 -2.21 -0.25
C SER A 16 -0.74 -2.88 1.13
N SER A 17 -1.83 -3.48 1.63
CA SER A 17 -1.89 -4.20 2.90
C SER A 17 -3.12 -5.12 2.94
N GLN A 18 -3.27 -5.93 4.00
CA GLN A 18 -4.55 -6.57 4.35
C GLN A 18 -5.15 -5.88 5.56
N VAL A 19 -6.46 -5.70 5.58
CA VAL A 19 -7.19 -5.02 6.64
C VAL A 19 -8.24 -5.97 7.23
N GLU A 20 -8.22 -6.11 8.53
CA GLU A 20 -9.23 -6.74 9.37
C GLU A 20 -10.26 -5.71 9.83
N ILE A 21 -11.52 -5.90 9.49
CA ILE A 21 -12.63 -5.03 9.88
C ILE A 21 -13.43 -5.71 11.01
N SER A 22 -13.44 -5.05 12.15
CA SER A 22 -14.31 -5.30 13.29
C SER A 22 -15.60 -4.51 13.17
N VAL A 23 -16.72 -5.15 13.49
CA VAL A 23 -18.05 -4.53 13.46
C VAL A 23 -18.71 -4.60 14.82
N SER A 24 -19.37 -3.51 15.22
CA SER A 24 -20.27 -3.48 16.37
C SER A 24 -21.46 -2.56 16.06
N CYS A 25 -22.61 -2.85 16.64
CA CYS A 25 -23.79 -1.99 16.51
C CYS A 25 -24.21 -1.45 17.88
N ARG A 26 -24.97 -0.36 17.89
CA ARG A 26 -25.53 0.25 19.10
C ARG A 26 -26.92 0.77 18.81
N ASN A 27 -27.81 0.61 19.79
CA ASN A 27 -29.20 1.08 19.73
C ASN A 27 -29.92 0.65 18.45
N LEU A 28 -29.77 -0.63 18.05
CA LEU A 28 -30.53 -1.19 16.93
C LEU A 28 -32.04 -1.09 17.20
N ALA A 29 -32.81 -0.96 16.12
CA ALA A 29 -34.27 -1.05 16.21
C ALA A 29 -34.65 -2.44 16.71
N ASN A 30 -35.61 -2.50 17.64
CA ASN A 30 -36.19 -3.78 18.07
C ASN A 30 -37.35 -4.13 17.15
N LEU A 31 -37.19 -5.19 16.36
CA LEU A 31 -38.23 -5.68 15.44
C LEU A 31 -39.04 -6.83 16.04
N ASP A 32 -38.56 -7.42 17.13
CA ASP A 32 -39.23 -8.48 17.87
C ASP A 32 -40.35 -7.98 18.79
N ILE A 33 -41.45 -8.76 18.87
CA ILE A 33 -42.64 -8.45 19.69
C ILE A 33 -42.44 -8.85 21.16
N LEU A 34 -41.75 -9.96 21.42
CA LEU A 34 -41.61 -10.56 22.76
C LEU A 34 -40.15 -10.63 23.24
N SER A 35 -39.19 -10.29 22.38
CA SER A 35 -37.75 -10.36 22.60
C SER A 35 -37.06 -9.09 22.10
N LYS A 36 -35.73 -9.07 22.18
CA LYS A 36 -34.89 -8.13 21.41
C LYS A 36 -34.45 -8.84 20.14
N SER A 37 -34.24 -8.06 19.07
CA SER A 37 -33.65 -8.54 17.83
C SER A 37 -32.36 -9.37 18.02
N ASP A 38 -32.17 -10.32 17.11
CA ASP A 38 -31.05 -11.25 16.95
C ASP A 38 -30.16 -10.81 15.76
N PRO A 39 -29.33 -9.75 15.92
CA PRO A 39 -28.63 -9.13 14.79
C PRO A 39 -27.52 -10.00 14.18
N MET A 40 -27.40 -9.89 12.85
CA MET A 40 -26.27 -10.34 12.03
C MET A 40 -25.91 -9.25 11.00
N VAL A 41 -24.62 -9.07 10.72
CA VAL A 41 -24.13 -8.13 9.71
C VAL A 41 -23.64 -8.86 8.47
N VAL A 42 -24.06 -8.40 7.30
CA VAL A 42 -23.59 -8.84 5.98
C VAL A 42 -22.76 -7.72 5.37
N MET A 43 -21.51 -8.02 5.00
CA MET A 43 -20.67 -7.09 4.25
C MET A 43 -20.75 -7.42 2.76
N TYR A 44 -20.84 -6.38 1.93
CA TYR A 44 -20.79 -6.45 0.48
C TYR A 44 -19.68 -5.57 -0.06
N THR A 45 -19.09 -5.97 -1.18
CA THR A 45 -18.13 -5.19 -1.97
C THR A 45 -18.73 -4.83 -3.32
N LEU A 46 -18.50 -3.61 -3.80
CA LEU A 46 -18.93 -3.22 -5.15
C LEU A 46 -18.01 -3.83 -6.21
N ASP A 47 -18.57 -4.66 -7.09
CA ASP A 47 -17.83 -5.19 -8.25
C ASP A 47 -17.71 -4.11 -9.34
N ILE A 48 -16.47 -3.77 -9.69
CA ILE A 48 -16.16 -2.69 -10.64
C ILE A 48 -16.74 -2.96 -12.03
N LYS A 49 -16.81 -4.23 -12.46
CA LYS A 49 -17.27 -4.59 -13.81
C LYS A 49 -18.77 -4.49 -13.96
N THR A 50 -19.50 -4.99 -12.96
CA THR A 50 -20.96 -5.08 -13.00
C THR A 50 -21.65 -3.91 -12.31
N GLN A 51 -20.91 -3.11 -11.54
CA GLN A 51 -21.44 -2.04 -10.69
C GLN A 51 -22.52 -2.56 -9.72
N LYS A 52 -22.35 -3.79 -9.23
CA LYS A 52 -23.26 -4.45 -8.30
C LYS A 52 -22.54 -4.82 -7.01
N PHE A 53 -23.24 -4.67 -5.89
CA PHE A 53 -22.76 -5.17 -4.61
C PHE A 53 -22.85 -6.70 -4.59
N LEU A 54 -21.71 -7.34 -4.31
CA LEU A 54 -21.59 -8.78 -4.15
C LEU A 54 -21.34 -9.08 -2.68
N GLU A 55 -22.02 -10.10 -2.16
CA GLU A 55 -21.86 -10.53 -0.77
C GLU A 55 -20.41 -10.98 -0.54
N TYR A 56 -19.73 -10.34 0.40
CA TYR A 56 -18.38 -10.68 0.80
C TYR A 56 -18.38 -11.71 1.93
N GLY A 57 -19.26 -11.52 2.91
CA GLY A 57 -19.43 -12.46 4.01
C GLY A 57 -20.39 -11.95 5.07
N ARG A 58 -20.61 -12.78 6.09
CA ARG A 58 -21.53 -12.51 7.21
C ARG A 58 -20.85 -12.71 8.56
N THR A 59 -21.23 -11.95 9.58
CA THR A 59 -20.85 -12.23 10.98
C THR A 59 -21.59 -13.44 11.53
N GLU A 60 -21.30 -13.84 12.77
CA GLU A 60 -22.23 -14.61 13.58
C GLU A 60 -23.49 -13.80 13.93
N THR A 61 -24.55 -14.51 14.30
CA THR A 61 -25.78 -13.95 14.89
C THR A 61 -25.61 -13.82 16.39
N ILE A 62 -25.94 -12.67 16.96
CA ILE A 62 -25.95 -12.45 18.43
C ILE A 62 -27.40 -12.40 18.87
N GLN A 63 -27.78 -13.22 19.85
CA GLN A 63 -29.17 -13.30 20.30
C GLN A 63 -29.52 -12.19 21.28
N ASN A 64 -30.68 -11.58 21.09
CA ASN A 64 -31.36 -10.68 22.02
C ASN A 64 -30.52 -9.48 22.45
N ASP A 65 -29.83 -8.84 21.49
CA ASP A 65 -28.95 -7.71 21.76
C ASP A 65 -29.11 -6.60 20.73
N LEU A 66 -29.45 -5.39 21.20
CA LEU A 66 -29.53 -4.19 20.37
C LEU A 66 -28.18 -3.46 20.27
N ASN A 67 -27.14 -3.97 20.96
CA ASN A 67 -25.81 -3.40 21.05
C ASN A 67 -24.69 -4.43 20.75
N PRO A 68 -24.84 -5.28 19.72
CA PRO A 68 -23.96 -6.41 19.48
C PRO A 68 -22.51 -5.98 19.23
N GLU A 69 -21.57 -6.80 19.68
CA GLU A 69 -20.15 -6.76 19.32
C GLU A 69 -19.76 -8.07 18.69
N PHE A 70 -19.40 -8.05 17.40
CA PHE A 70 -19.13 -9.27 16.65
C PHE A 70 -17.66 -9.69 16.78
N ALA A 71 -17.47 -10.96 17.12
CA ALA A 71 -16.18 -11.63 17.18
C ALA A 71 -15.64 -11.88 15.77
N LYS A 72 -16.49 -12.29 14.80
CA LYS A 72 -16.05 -12.50 13.43
C LYS A 72 -15.64 -11.19 12.78
N LYS A 73 -14.47 -11.23 12.14
CA LYS A 73 -13.87 -10.10 11.43
C LYS A 73 -13.90 -10.34 9.92
N PHE A 74 -13.95 -9.26 9.16
CA PHE A 74 -13.78 -9.32 7.71
C PHE A 74 -12.35 -8.99 7.34
N VAL A 75 -11.62 -9.92 6.70
CA VAL A 75 -10.25 -9.67 6.24
C VAL A 75 -10.28 -9.38 4.75
N ILE A 76 -9.92 -8.16 4.35
CA ILE A 76 -9.97 -7.68 2.96
C ILE A 76 -8.62 -7.10 2.51
N ASP A 77 -8.27 -7.31 1.24
CA ASP A 77 -7.10 -6.67 0.63
C ASP A 77 -7.36 -5.16 0.43
N TYR A 78 -6.40 -4.32 0.81
CA TYR A 78 -6.47 -2.87 0.69
C TYR A 78 -5.61 -2.36 -0.47
N PHE A 79 -6.24 -1.59 -1.36
CA PHE A 79 -5.64 -0.94 -2.52
C PHE A 79 -5.84 0.56 -2.38
N PHE A 80 -4.76 1.29 -2.12
CA PHE A 80 -4.81 2.73 -1.90
C PHE A 80 -5.40 3.48 -3.11
N GLU A 81 -5.09 3.02 -4.31
CA GLU A 81 -5.48 3.59 -5.60
C GLU A 81 -6.92 3.24 -6.02
N GLU A 82 -7.70 2.54 -5.18
CA GLU A 82 -9.08 2.18 -5.48
C GLU A 82 -10.04 2.74 -4.43
N ALA A 83 -11.12 3.37 -4.90
CA ALA A 83 -12.27 3.70 -4.06
C ALA A 83 -13.08 2.42 -3.76
N GLN A 84 -12.55 1.56 -2.89
CA GLN A 84 -13.15 0.27 -2.54
C GLN A 84 -14.45 0.46 -1.74
N ARG A 85 -15.58 0.56 -2.43
CA ARG A 85 -16.91 0.77 -1.82
C ARG A 85 -17.41 -0.49 -1.11
N LEU A 86 -17.76 -0.32 0.16
CA LEU A 86 -18.29 -1.34 1.04
C LEU A 86 -19.71 -0.99 1.46
N ARG A 87 -20.56 -2.01 1.60
CA ARG A 87 -21.88 -1.87 2.21
C ARG A 87 -22.01 -2.88 3.34
N PHE A 88 -22.47 -2.42 4.50
CA PHE A 88 -22.78 -3.27 5.65
C PHE A 88 -24.29 -3.23 5.89
N GLU A 89 -24.96 -4.36 5.70
CA GLU A 89 -26.39 -4.53 5.95
C GLU A 89 -26.61 -5.30 7.26
N VAL A 90 -27.56 -4.87 8.07
CA VAL A 90 -27.90 -5.48 9.36
C VAL A 90 -29.27 -6.12 9.26
N TYR A 91 -29.37 -7.38 9.67
CA TYR A 91 -30.59 -8.18 9.66
C TYR A 91 -30.90 -8.70 11.06
N ASP A 92 -32.18 -8.80 11.37
CA ASP A 92 -32.73 -9.55 12.50
C ASP A 92 -33.00 -11.00 12.05
N ILE A 93 -32.46 -11.98 12.76
CA ILE A 93 -32.43 -13.38 12.29
C ILE A 93 -33.50 -14.22 13.00
N ASP A 94 -34.65 -14.37 12.34
CA ASP A 94 -35.81 -15.10 12.88
C ASP A 94 -35.74 -16.64 12.74
N SER A 95 -34.82 -17.15 11.93
CA SER A 95 -34.78 -18.58 11.57
C SER A 95 -33.38 -19.08 11.21
N GLN A 96 -33.26 -20.39 11.01
CA GLN A 96 -32.03 -21.02 10.52
C GLN A 96 -31.84 -20.88 8.99
N SER A 97 -32.72 -20.15 8.29
CA SER A 97 -32.57 -19.93 6.86
C SER A 97 -31.27 -19.20 6.55
N ARG A 98 -30.69 -19.47 5.37
CA ARG A 98 -29.56 -18.70 4.85
C ARG A 98 -29.99 -17.58 3.91
N ASN A 99 -31.25 -17.58 3.49
CA ASN A 99 -31.78 -16.63 2.54
C ASN A 99 -32.20 -15.35 3.28
N LEU A 100 -31.56 -14.22 2.94
CA LEU A 100 -31.79 -12.93 3.60
C LEU A 100 -33.21 -12.39 3.44
N LYS A 101 -34.00 -12.91 2.48
CA LYS A 101 -35.41 -12.55 2.33
C LYS A 101 -36.31 -13.13 3.43
N ASP A 102 -35.80 -14.09 4.18
CA ASP A 102 -36.54 -14.78 5.26
C ASP A 102 -36.24 -14.15 6.63
N HIS A 103 -35.64 -12.95 6.64
CA HIS A 103 -35.14 -12.24 7.81
C HIS A 103 -35.52 -10.76 7.71
N ASP A 104 -35.74 -10.11 8.84
CA ASP A 104 -36.12 -8.70 8.85
C ASP A 104 -34.91 -7.78 8.68
N PHE A 105 -35.00 -6.85 7.74
CA PHE A 105 -33.94 -5.89 7.46
C PHE A 105 -34.01 -4.72 8.45
N ILE A 106 -32.93 -4.48 9.19
CA ILE A 106 -32.85 -3.39 10.17
C ILE A 106 -32.34 -2.10 9.51
N GLY A 107 -31.28 -2.18 8.70
CA GLY A 107 -30.69 -1.00 8.07
C GLY A 107 -29.32 -1.27 7.46
N PHE A 108 -28.71 -0.23 6.88
CA PHE A 108 -27.40 -0.34 6.24
C PHE A 108 -26.54 0.92 6.37
N VAL A 109 -25.24 0.76 6.12
CA VAL A 109 -24.30 1.86 5.88
C VAL A 109 -23.44 1.54 4.66
N GLU A 110 -23.14 2.57 3.88
CA GLU A 110 -22.19 2.55 2.76
C GLU A 110 -21.06 3.52 3.04
N LEU A 111 -19.84 3.11 2.72
CA LEU A 111 -18.61 3.87 2.87
C LEU A 111 -17.49 3.19 2.07
N THR A 112 -16.37 3.86 1.84
CA THR A 112 -15.18 3.24 1.26
C THR A 112 -14.31 2.59 2.35
N LEU A 113 -13.46 1.62 1.96
CA LEU A 113 -12.42 1.12 2.84
C LEU A 113 -11.41 2.23 3.21
N GLY A 114 -11.18 3.17 2.30
CA GLY A 114 -10.35 4.36 2.52
C GLY A 114 -10.85 5.20 3.69
N GLU A 115 -12.16 5.48 3.77
CA GLU A 115 -12.77 6.23 4.88
C GLU A 115 -12.57 5.52 6.24
N ILE A 116 -12.69 4.19 6.27
CA ILE A 116 -12.48 3.40 7.50
C ILE A 116 -11.01 3.48 7.95
N VAL A 117 -10.08 3.44 7.01
CA VAL A 117 -8.63 3.48 7.28
C VAL A 117 -8.15 4.90 7.61
N GLY A 118 -8.71 5.92 6.95
CA GLY A 118 -8.37 7.34 7.06
C GLY A 118 -8.84 8.01 8.35
N THR A 119 -9.85 7.44 9.02
CA THR A 119 -10.38 8.01 10.26
C THR A 119 -9.41 7.79 11.43
N THR A 120 -8.88 8.89 11.99
CA THR A 120 -8.06 8.86 13.21
C THR A 120 -8.85 8.27 14.39
N GLY A 121 -8.29 7.23 15.02
CA GLY A 121 -8.97 6.48 16.10
C GLY A 121 -9.85 5.32 15.64
N GLY A 122 -9.96 5.05 14.33
CA GLY A 122 -10.61 3.84 13.79
C GLY A 122 -12.10 3.72 14.15
N ALA A 123 -12.77 4.84 14.45
CA ALA A 123 -14.17 4.88 14.81
C ALA A 123 -14.88 5.93 13.95
N VAL A 124 -15.41 5.50 12.81
CA VAL A 124 -16.41 6.29 12.08
C VAL A 124 -17.68 6.36 12.96
N LEU A 125 -18.41 7.48 12.92
CA LEU A 125 -19.80 7.54 13.37
C LEU A 125 -20.53 6.30 12.80
N LYS A 126 -20.89 5.32 13.66
CA LYS A 126 -21.43 3.96 13.38
C LYS A 126 -20.49 2.74 13.64
N ARG A 127 -19.37 2.93 14.35
CA ARG A 127 -18.52 1.90 15.03
C ARG A 127 -18.07 0.68 14.20
N LEU A 128 -17.60 0.93 12.99
CA LEU A 128 -16.73 0.02 12.22
C LEU A 128 -15.26 0.36 12.54
N ARG A 129 -14.42 -0.66 12.79
CA ARG A 129 -12.99 -0.48 13.08
C ARG A 129 -12.15 -1.36 12.16
N ALA A 130 -11.34 -0.75 11.31
CA ALA A 130 -10.30 -1.45 10.57
C ALA A 130 -9.04 -1.60 11.44
N GLU A 131 -8.32 -2.71 11.30
CA GLU A 131 -6.96 -2.95 11.78
C GLU A 131 -6.18 -3.61 10.66
N GLU A 132 -4.92 -3.22 10.42
CA GLU A 132 -4.13 -3.95 9.43
C GLU A 132 -3.88 -5.37 9.97
N VAL A 133 -4.14 -6.40 9.16
CA VAL A 133 -3.88 -7.79 9.54
C VAL A 133 -2.40 -7.90 9.88
N SER A 134 -2.11 -8.36 11.11
CA SER A 134 -0.77 -8.59 11.62
C SER A 134 -0.02 -9.62 10.76
N SER A 135 0.56 -9.16 9.66
CA SER A 135 1.71 -9.79 9.04
C SER A 135 2.96 -9.36 9.82
N CYS A 136 4.02 -10.17 9.82
CA CYS A 136 5.30 -9.77 10.41
C CYS A 136 5.81 -8.50 9.69
N LYS A 137 5.53 -7.33 10.28
CA LYS A 137 5.93 -5.99 9.81
C LYS A 137 7.41 -5.69 10.09
N GLU A 138 8.13 -6.66 10.62
CA GLU A 138 9.51 -6.51 11.02
C GLU A 138 10.42 -6.65 9.81
N ILE A 139 11.37 -5.73 9.70
CA ILE A 139 12.45 -5.77 8.75
C ILE A 139 13.77 -5.91 9.51
N ALA A 140 14.69 -6.69 8.94
CA ALA A 140 16.05 -6.80 9.43
C ALA A 140 16.97 -5.95 8.56
N SER A 141 17.69 -5.00 9.16
CA SER A 141 18.81 -4.30 8.56
C SER A 141 20.10 -5.02 8.92
N ILE A 142 20.82 -5.46 7.90
CA ILE A 142 21.94 -6.40 8.01
C ILE A 142 23.18 -5.78 7.36
N HIS A 143 24.30 -5.79 8.09
CA HIS A 143 25.62 -5.49 7.55
C HIS A 143 26.59 -6.60 7.90
N MET A 144 27.24 -7.17 6.88
CA MET A 144 28.19 -8.27 7.05
C MET A 144 29.51 -7.99 6.33
N LYS A 145 30.59 -8.56 6.87
CA LYS A 145 31.94 -8.49 6.33
C LYS A 145 32.58 -9.88 6.33
N GLY A 146 33.24 -10.25 5.24
CA GLY A 146 34.07 -11.44 5.17
C GLY A 146 35.50 -11.14 5.61
N THR A 147 36.19 -12.14 6.18
CA THR A 147 37.64 -12.08 6.42
C THR A 147 38.30 -13.43 6.14
N GLY A 148 39.47 -13.39 5.51
CA GLY A 148 40.29 -14.57 5.25
C GLY A 148 39.58 -15.64 4.42
N LEU A 149 38.74 -15.23 3.47
CA LEU A 149 38.05 -16.17 2.58
C LEU A 149 39.05 -16.98 1.75
N ASP A 150 38.73 -18.26 1.52
CA ASP A 150 39.54 -19.11 0.63
C ASP A 150 39.46 -18.62 -0.82
N GLN A 151 40.61 -18.58 -1.48
CA GLN A 151 40.73 -18.22 -2.89
C GLN A 151 40.26 -19.38 -3.78
N LYS A 152 39.33 -19.12 -4.70
CA LYS A 152 38.79 -20.11 -5.65
C LYS A 152 39.14 -19.84 -7.11
N ASN A 153 39.31 -18.58 -7.50
CA ASN A 153 39.75 -18.20 -8.85
C ASN A 153 41.11 -18.82 -9.23
N TRP A 154 41.07 -19.82 -10.11
CA TRP A 154 42.25 -20.54 -10.66
C TRP A 154 42.74 -19.96 -12.00
N TRP A 155 41.94 -19.16 -12.72
CA TRP A 155 42.27 -18.67 -14.07
C TRP A 155 43.21 -17.45 -14.11
N GLY A 156 44.01 -17.25 -13.07
CA GLY A 156 45.06 -16.26 -13.04
C GLY A 156 45.86 -16.44 -11.77
N LEU A 157 47.12 -16.85 -11.89
CA LEU A 157 48.07 -17.17 -10.82
C LEU A 157 48.30 -16.07 -9.74
N PHE A 158 47.46 -15.02 -9.68
CA PHE A 158 47.52 -13.90 -8.73
C PHE A 158 46.14 -13.30 -8.34
N GLY A 159 45.01 -13.88 -8.76
CA GLY A 159 43.67 -13.30 -8.55
C GLY A 159 42.97 -13.78 -7.27
N LYS A 160 42.49 -12.86 -6.43
CA LYS A 160 41.62 -13.19 -5.29
C LYS A 160 40.21 -13.57 -5.79
N SER A 161 39.37 -14.09 -4.88
CA SER A 161 37.96 -14.35 -5.19
C SER A 161 37.15 -13.07 -5.36
N ASP A 162 35.99 -13.20 -6.00
CA ASP A 162 34.95 -12.20 -6.20
C ASP A 162 33.71 -12.55 -5.33
N PRO A 163 33.82 -12.46 -3.99
CA PRO A 163 32.85 -13.07 -3.09
C PRO A 163 31.50 -12.35 -3.03
N PHE A 164 30.41 -13.12 -2.95
CA PHE A 164 29.07 -12.66 -2.59
C PHE A 164 28.38 -13.64 -1.64
N LEU A 165 27.39 -13.15 -0.89
CA LEU A 165 26.57 -13.97 0.01
C LEU A 165 25.23 -14.34 -0.63
N THR A 166 24.78 -15.57 -0.40
CA THR A 166 23.42 -16.05 -0.69
C THR A 166 22.75 -16.44 0.62
N PHE A 167 21.61 -15.81 0.91
CA PHE A 167 20.77 -16.13 2.06
C PHE A 167 19.63 -17.04 1.61
N SER A 168 19.45 -18.15 2.32
CA SER A 168 18.36 -19.09 2.05
C SER A 168 17.59 -19.42 3.32
N ARG A 169 16.27 -19.40 3.21
CA ARG A 169 15.32 -19.74 4.28
C ARG A 169 14.95 -21.22 4.23
N ALA A 170 14.90 -21.90 5.37
CA ALA A 170 14.34 -23.25 5.46
C ALA A 170 12.83 -23.29 5.21
N ASN A 171 12.38 -24.25 4.41
CA ASN A 171 10.97 -24.57 4.17
C ASN A 171 10.52 -25.71 5.09
N GLU A 172 9.21 -25.97 5.16
CA GLU A 172 8.64 -27.03 6.00
C GLU A 172 9.14 -28.45 5.66
N ASP A 173 9.51 -28.68 4.40
CA ASP A 173 10.08 -29.94 3.91
C ASP A 173 11.61 -30.05 4.14
N ASN A 174 12.19 -29.14 4.94
CA ASN A 174 13.63 -28.98 5.17
C ASN A 174 14.46 -28.61 3.93
N SER A 175 13.84 -28.31 2.79
CA SER A 175 14.53 -27.68 1.67
C SER A 175 14.82 -26.21 1.96
N TYR A 176 15.65 -25.57 1.15
CA TYR A 176 16.01 -24.16 1.30
C TYR A 176 15.60 -23.36 0.07
N THR A 177 15.00 -22.20 0.30
CA THR A 177 14.65 -21.22 -0.74
C THR A 177 15.57 -20.01 -0.63
N VAL A 178 16.19 -19.58 -1.73
CA VAL A 178 16.98 -18.34 -1.76
C VAL A 178 16.06 -17.13 -1.58
N VAL A 179 16.42 -16.26 -0.64
CA VAL A 179 15.62 -15.09 -0.27
C VAL A 179 16.35 -13.76 -0.48
N HIS A 180 17.69 -13.78 -0.52
CA HIS A 180 18.50 -12.59 -0.81
C HIS A 180 19.90 -12.95 -1.34
N ARG A 181 20.50 -12.05 -2.12
CA ARG A 181 21.91 -12.09 -2.53
C ARG A 181 22.51 -10.69 -2.45
N THR A 182 23.73 -10.59 -1.92
CA THR A 182 24.51 -9.35 -1.95
C THR A 182 25.10 -9.13 -3.34
N GLU A 183 25.70 -7.96 -3.56
CA GLU A 183 26.66 -7.77 -4.64
C GLU A 183 27.88 -8.69 -4.47
N HIS A 184 28.56 -8.98 -5.59
CA HIS A 184 29.92 -9.52 -5.54
C HIS A 184 30.92 -8.38 -5.49
N ILE A 185 32.03 -8.60 -4.78
CA ILE A 185 33.11 -7.61 -4.67
C ILE A 185 34.34 -8.16 -5.35
N LEU A 186 34.86 -7.45 -6.34
CA LEU A 186 35.97 -7.92 -7.16
C LEU A 186 37.27 -8.06 -6.35
N SER A 187 37.97 -9.18 -6.54
CA SER A 187 39.33 -9.45 -6.11
C SER A 187 39.60 -9.13 -4.64
N THR A 188 38.85 -9.76 -3.73
CA THR A 188 39.05 -9.63 -2.28
C THR A 188 38.80 -10.92 -1.51
N LEU A 189 39.59 -11.12 -0.45
CA LEU A 189 39.35 -12.19 0.55
C LEU A 189 38.78 -11.61 1.86
N ASN A 190 38.56 -10.29 1.91
CA ASN A 190 38.01 -9.58 3.05
C ASN A 190 36.90 -8.60 2.59
N PRO A 191 35.84 -9.09 1.93
CA PRO A 191 34.78 -8.24 1.40
C PRO A 191 34.01 -7.53 2.51
N ASP A 192 33.62 -6.30 2.27
CA ASP A 192 32.70 -5.54 3.09
C ASP A 192 31.48 -5.21 2.22
N TRP A 193 30.41 -6.00 2.37
CA TRP A 193 29.22 -5.87 1.51
C TRP A 193 28.36 -4.71 1.99
N LYS A 194 27.68 -4.06 1.04
CA LYS A 194 26.74 -2.98 1.34
C LYS A 194 25.67 -3.48 2.33
N PRO A 195 25.32 -2.67 3.35
CA PRO A 195 24.17 -2.96 4.19
C PRO A 195 22.89 -3.09 3.35
N PHE A 196 22.02 -4.00 3.76
CA PHE A 196 20.73 -4.21 3.11
C PHE A 196 19.63 -4.45 4.14
N THR A 197 18.37 -4.27 3.70
CA THR A 197 17.18 -4.52 4.51
C THR A 197 16.37 -5.64 3.88
N ILE A 198 15.83 -6.54 4.71
CA ILE A 198 14.98 -7.66 4.27
C ILE A 198 13.81 -7.86 5.25
N PRO A 199 12.56 -8.04 4.77
CA PRO A 199 11.44 -8.41 5.65
C PRO A 199 11.68 -9.76 6.36
N LEU A 200 11.38 -9.86 7.65
CA LEU A 200 11.51 -11.11 8.40
C LEU A 200 10.56 -12.20 7.88
N ARG A 201 9.41 -11.82 7.32
CA ARG A 201 8.55 -12.76 6.59
C ARG A 201 9.29 -13.42 5.40
N THR A 202 10.11 -12.65 4.70
CA THR A 202 10.93 -13.16 3.59
C THR A 202 12.10 -13.98 4.12
N LEU A 203 12.83 -13.45 5.12
CA LEU A 203 14.03 -14.07 5.66
C LEU A 203 13.76 -15.39 6.40
N CYS A 204 12.70 -15.44 7.21
CA CYS A 204 12.44 -16.54 8.14
C CYS A 204 10.94 -16.83 8.37
N CYS A 205 10.03 -16.33 7.52
CA CYS A 205 8.59 -16.44 7.72
C CYS A 205 8.07 -15.84 9.04
N GLY A 206 8.82 -14.92 9.66
CA GLY A 206 8.52 -14.37 10.99
C GLY A 206 8.84 -15.32 12.15
N ASP A 207 9.38 -16.50 11.88
CA ASP A 207 9.84 -17.44 12.89
C ASP A 207 11.32 -17.20 13.19
N TYR A 208 11.61 -16.70 14.39
CA TYR A 208 12.96 -16.28 14.78
C TYR A 208 13.92 -17.45 14.97
N ASP A 209 13.39 -18.64 15.18
CA ASP A 209 14.13 -19.87 15.42
C ASP A 209 14.37 -20.64 14.10
N ARG A 210 13.68 -20.25 13.03
CA ARG A 210 13.82 -20.88 11.70
C ARG A 210 15.23 -20.76 11.16
N SER A 211 15.75 -21.90 10.70
CA SER A 211 17.08 -22.00 10.09
C SER A 211 17.23 -21.12 8.85
N ILE A 212 18.29 -20.34 8.86
CA ILE A 212 18.77 -19.53 7.74
C ILE A 212 20.14 -20.07 7.35
N LYS A 213 20.27 -20.48 6.09
CA LYS A 213 21.54 -20.92 5.50
C LYS A 213 22.17 -19.74 4.76
N ILE A 214 23.41 -19.41 5.11
CA ILE A 214 24.19 -18.37 4.45
C ILE A 214 25.38 -19.02 3.76
N GLU A 215 25.49 -18.79 2.46
CA GLU A 215 26.54 -19.36 1.62
C GLU A 215 27.37 -18.24 1.00
N CYS A 216 28.69 -18.33 1.12
CA CYS A 216 29.62 -17.45 0.45
C CYS A 216 30.10 -18.13 -0.83
N HIS A 217 29.92 -17.47 -1.97
CA HIS A 217 30.30 -17.97 -3.28
C HIS A 217 31.32 -17.05 -3.95
N ASP A 218 32.18 -17.63 -4.78
CA ASP A 218 33.02 -16.91 -5.73
C ASP A 218 32.22 -16.70 -7.03
N TRP A 219 32.07 -15.43 -7.42
CA TRP A 219 31.32 -15.09 -8.63
C TRP A 219 32.11 -15.47 -9.89
N ASN A 220 31.38 -15.93 -10.91
CA ASN A 220 31.94 -16.38 -12.18
C ASN A 220 31.05 -15.86 -13.31
N ALA A 221 31.66 -15.28 -14.34
CA ALA A 221 30.93 -14.72 -15.48
C ALA A 221 30.11 -15.75 -16.27
N SER A 222 30.47 -17.03 -16.18
CA SER A 222 29.71 -18.14 -16.77
C SER A 222 28.41 -18.47 -16.05
N GLY A 223 28.18 -17.89 -14.86
CA GLY A 223 27.05 -18.21 -13.97
C GLY A 223 27.28 -19.45 -13.10
N SER A 224 28.34 -20.22 -13.33
CA SER A 224 28.72 -21.38 -12.51
C SER A 224 29.56 -20.95 -11.30
N HIS A 225 28.93 -20.30 -10.32
CA HIS A 225 29.58 -19.81 -9.11
C HIS A 225 30.15 -20.95 -8.25
N GLU A 226 31.35 -20.76 -7.68
CA GLU A 226 31.97 -21.76 -6.82
C GLU A 226 31.67 -21.49 -5.35
N LEU A 227 31.28 -22.51 -4.58
CA LEU A 227 31.09 -22.35 -3.13
C LEU A 227 32.45 -22.19 -2.42
N ILE A 228 32.62 -21.09 -1.69
CA ILE A 228 33.74 -20.89 -0.76
C ILE A 228 33.44 -21.69 0.52
N GLY A 229 32.30 -21.42 1.14
CA GLY A 229 31.80 -22.16 2.31
C GLY A 229 30.45 -21.63 2.78
N SER A 230 29.87 -22.27 3.79
CA SER A 230 28.56 -21.91 4.34
C SER A 230 28.47 -22.14 5.84
N PHE A 231 27.44 -21.55 6.44
CA PHE A 231 27.01 -21.79 7.81
C PHE A 231 25.48 -21.72 7.92
N ILE A 232 24.95 -22.21 9.03
CA ILE A 232 23.52 -22.14 9.36
C ILE A 232 23.41 -21.32 10.65
N THR A 233 22.41 -20.46 10.71
CA THR A 233 22.09 -19.60 11.86
C THR A 233 20.58 -19.39 11.93
N ASN A 234 20.10 -18.51 12.81
CA ASN A 234 18.73 -18.03 12.86
C ASN A 234 18.69 -16.57 13.36
N VAL A 235 17.51 -15.96 13.37
CA VAL A 235 17.36 -14.55 13.75
C VAL A 235 17.76 -14.32 15.21
N ARG A 236 17.46 -15.23 16.13
CA ARG A 236 17.83 -15.08 17.54
C ARG A 236 19.34 -14.99 17.73
N GLU A 237 20.09 -15.84 17.03
CA GLU A 237 21.54 -15.85 17.10
C GLU A 237 22.13 -14.57 16.50
N LEU A 238 21.62 -14.15 15.33
CA LEU A 238 22.03 -12.92 14.65
C LEU A 238 21.75 -11.65 15.46
N HIS A 239 20.63 -11.61 16.20
CA HIS A 239 20.15 -10.42 16.90
C HIS A 239 20.70 -10.23 18.34
N SER A 240 21.53 -11.14 18.84
CA SER A 240 21.92 -11.20 20.28
C SER A 240 22.85 -10.08 20.81
N GLY A 241 22.92 -8.91 20.16
CA GLY A 241 23.49 -7.66 20.71
C GLY A 241 25.02 -7.48 20.64
N GLU A 242 25.77 -8.50 20.22
CA GLU A 242 27.23 -8.45 20.03
C GLU A 242 27.60 -8.73 18.56
N THR A 243 28.72 -8.19 18.08
CA THR A 243 29.28 -8.57 16.76
C THR A 243 29.49 -10.09 16.71
N LYS A 244 28.78 -10.77 15.81
CA LYS A 244 28.90 -12.23 15.64
C LYS A 244 29.91 -12.58 14.57
N VAL A 245 30.61 -13.69 14.77
CA VAL A 245 31.56 -14.21 13.81
C VAL A 245 31.22 -15.67 13.54
N PHE A 246 30.91 -15.98 12.29
CA PHE A 246 30.61 -17.32 11.82
C PHE A 246 31.77 -17.85 10.99
N GLU A 247 32.21 -19.07 11.27
CA GLU A 247 33.21 -19.75 10.47
C GLU A 247 32.55 -20.42 9.26
N LEU A 248 33.13 -20.22 8.08
CA LEU A 248 32.66 -20.84 6.85
C LEU A 248 33.23 -22.25 6.73
N HIS A 249 32.36 -23.22 6.44
CA HIS A 249 32.77 -24.59 6.14
C HIS A 249 32.31 -25.01 4.76
N ASN A 250 33.19 -25.67 4.02
CA ASN A 250 32.85 -26.22 2.71
C ASN A 250 32.58 -27.73 2.83
N PRO A 251 31.34 -28.20 2.61
CA PRO A 251 31.01 -29.63 2.75
C PRO A 251 31.77 -30.52 1.76
N LYS A 252 32.31 -29.96 0.66
CA LYS A 252 33.11 -30.70 -0.33
C LYS A 252 34.57 -30.90 0.13
N ILE A 253 35.04 -30.14 1.12
CA ILE A 253 36.43 -30.19 1.59
C ILE A 253 36.49 -31.04 2.87
N LYS A 254 37.19 -32.19 2.83
CA LYS A 254 37.31 -33.12 3.98
C LYS A 254 38.06 -32.54 5.19
N ARG A 255 38.79 -31.44 5.02
CA ARG A 255 39.58 -30.79 6.06
C ARG A 255 38.68 -29.93 6.95
N LYS A 256 38.75 -30.10 8.27
CA LYS A 256 37.98 -29.31 9.26
C LYS A 256 38.39 -27.83 9.40
N LYS A 257 39.28 -27.30 8.54
CA LYS A 257 39.73 -25.91 8.66
C LYS A 257 38.65 -24.97 8.09
N PRO A 258 38.34 -23.84 8.75
CA PRO A 258 37.47 -22.82 8.19
C PRO A 258 38.00 -22.26 6.86
N CYS A 259 37.08 -22.04 5.91
CA CYS A 259 37.32 -21.46 4.58
C CYS A 259 37.20 -19.93 4.57
N GLY A 260 37.24 -19.31 5.75
CA GLY A 260 36.99 -17.89 5.99
C GLY A 260 36.02 -17.67 7.12
N ARG A 261 35.77 -16.40 7.45
CA ARG A 261 34.81 -15.99 8.49
C ARG A 261 33.91 -14.88 8.00
N ILE A 262 32.66 -14.89 8.43
CA ILE A 262 31.68 -13.82 8.22
C ILE A 262 31.43 -13.12 9.56
N HIS A 263 31.66 -11.83 9.59
CA HIS A 263 31.38 -10.94 10.72
C HIS A 263 30.04 -10.26 10.46
N VAL A 264 29.12 -10.36 11.40
CA VAL A 264 27.86 -9.61 11.41
C VAL A 264 28.13 -8.31 12.16
N LEU A 265 28.35 -7.23 11.40
CA LEU A 265 28.68 -5.92 11.94
C LEU A 265 27.45 -5.25 12.54
N SER A 266 26.29 -5.41 11.89
CA SER A 266 25.00 -5.00 12.44
C SER A 266 23.90 -5.96 12.02
N PHE A 267 22.97 -6.19 12.95
CA PHE A 267 21.70 -6.86 12.71
C PHE A 267 20.64 -6.20 13.58
N HIS A 268 19.92 -5.25 13.00
CA HIS A 268 18.87 -4.51 13.69
C HIS A 268 17.51 -4.95 13.17
N ILE A 269 16.58 -5.24 14.08
CA ILE A 269 15.19 -5.51 13.74
C ILE A 269 14.41 -4.25 14.10
N GLU A 270 13.67 -3.73 13.13
CA GLU A 270 12.77 -2.61 13.35
C GLU A 270 11.41 -2.89 12.73
N MET A 271 10.39 -2.23 13.27
CA MET A 271 9.05 -2.27 12.70
C MET A 271 9.01 -1.37 11.48
N GLN A 272 8.79 -1.95 10.30
CA GLN A 272 8.53 -1.18 9.09
C GLN A 272 7.14 -0.53 9.22
N LYS A 273 7.12 0.80 9.24
CA LYS A 273 5.87 1.57 9.23
C LYS A 273 5.21 1.44 7.86
N THR A 274 3.96 0.98 7.85
CA THR A 274 3.16 0.85 6.63
C THR A 274 2.47 2.17 6.30
N PHE A 275 1.93 2.30 5.08
CA PHE A 275 1.11 3.44 4.71
C PHE A 275 -0.02 3.70 5.72
N ILE A 276 -0.71 2.63 6.13
CA ILE A 276 -1.78 2.68 7.13
C ILE A 276 -1.27 3.19 8.49
N ASP A 277 -0.06 2.80 8.90
CA ASP A 277 0.54 3.28 10.15
C ASP A 277 0.74 4.80 10.14
N TYR A 278 1.14 5.39 9.00
CA TYR A 278 1.27 6.85 8.86
C TYR A 278 -0.08 7.56 8.90
N ILE A 279 -1.07 7.07 8.15
CA ILE A 279 -2.43 7.64 8.12
C ILE A 279 -3.06 7.61 9.52
N ARG A 280 -2.97 6.48 10.23
CA ARG A 280 -3.44 6.36 11.62
C ARG A 280 -2.66 7.22 12.61
N GLY A 281 -1.38 7.47 12.30
CA GLY A 281 -0.54 8.42 13.04
C GLY A 281 -0.96 9.88 12.87
N GLY A 282 -1.96 10.16 12.03
CA GLY A 282 -2.46 11.51 11.76
C GLY A 282 -1.85 12.17 10.53
N MET A 283 -1.08 11.43 9.71
CA MET A 283 -0.67 11.92 8.40
C MET A 283 -1.90 12.11 7.51
N GLN A 284 -1.97 13.24 6.82
CA GLN A 284 -3.03 13.55 5.86
C GLN A 284 -2.42 13.68 4.46
N MET A 285 -3.24 13.45 3.43
CA MET A 285 -2.87 13.68 2.04
C MET A 285 -3.65 14.87 1.48
N ASN A 286 -2.96 16.00 1.36
CA ASN A 286 -3.56 17.17 0.75
C ASN A 286 -3.65 16.99 -0.78
N PHE A 287 -4.82 17.30 -1.34
CA PHE A 287 -5.08 17.28 -2.77
C PHE A 287 -5.20 18.71 -3.32
N THR A 288 -4.37 19.05 -4.30
CA THR A 288 -4.48 20.28 -5.08
C THR A 288 -4.69 19.96 -6.55
N VAL A 289 -5.59 20.69 -7.20
CA VAL A 289 -5.85 20.57 -8.64
C VAL A 289 -5.47 21.86 -9.36
N ALA A 290 -4.80 21.73 -10.50
CA ALA A 290 -4.56 22.83 -11.43
C ALA A 290 -5.04 22.42 -12.83
N ILE A 291 -5.99 23.19 -13.38
CA ILE A 291 -6.66 22.87 -14.64
C ILE A 291 -6.17 23.80 -15.75
N ASP A 292 -5.89 23.24 -16.92
CA ASP A 292 -5.52 23.99 -18.12
C ASP A 292 -6.76 24.68 -18.73
N PHE A 293 -6.72 26.00 -18.88
CA PHE A 293 -7.75 26.82 -19.54
C PHE A 293 -7.22 27.49 -20.81
N THR A 294 -6.24 26.89 -21.48
CA THR A 294 -5.73 27.39 -22.75
C THR A 294 -6.66 27.11 -23.93
N ALA A 295 -6.58 27.95 -24.95
CA ALA A 295 -7.40 27.93 -26.16
C ALA A 295 -7.23 26.66 -27.00
N SER A 296 -6.15 25.89 -26.82
CA SER A 296 -5.99 24.58 -27.50
C SER A 296 -7.06 23.56 -27.10
N ASN A 297 -7.77 23.77 -25.99
CA ASN A 297 -8.90 22.93 -25.58
C ASN A 297 -10.19 23.17 -26.41
N GLY A 298 -10.21 24.21 -27.26
CA GLY A 298 -11.37 24.57 -28.07
C GLY A 298 -12.48 25.27 -27.27
N ASN A 299 -13.42 25.91 -27.98
CA ASN A 299 -14.53 26.65 -27.35
C ASN A 299 -15.39 25.72 -26.48
N PRO A 300 -15.56 25.97 -25.16
CA PRO A 300 -16.34 25.12 -24.25
C PRO A 300 -17.80 24.88 -24.66
N GLN A 301 -18.37 25.74 -25.51
CA GLN A 301 -19.72 25.56 -26.07
C GLN A 301 -19.77 24.56 -27.24
N SER A 302 -18.60 24.19 -27.79
CA SER A 302 -18.49 23.21 -28.87
C SER A 302 -18.45 21.79 -28.31
N PRO A 303 -19.23 20.84 -28.86
CA PRO A 303 -19.17 19.42 -28.48
C PRO A 303 -17.80 18.76 -28.68
N THR A 304 -16.92 19.36 -29.47
CA THR A 304 -15.54 18.88 -29.72
C THR A 304 -14.52 19.42 -28.73
N SER A 305 -14.91 20.34 -27.83
CA SER A 305 -14.00 20.89 -26.82
C SER A 305 -13.72 19.87 -25.72
N LEU A 306 -12.49 19.88 -25.21
CA LEU A 306 -12.10 19.08 -24.06
C LEU A 306 -12.77 19.56 -22.76
N HIS A 307 -13.27 20.80 -22.72
CA HIS A 307 -14.05 21.37 -21.62
C HIS A 307 -15.57 21.27 -21.82
N TYR A 308 -16.05 20.64 -22.90
CA TYR A 308 -17.48 20.59 -23.18
C TYR A 308 -18.26 20.02 -22.00
N ASN A 309 -19.29 20.73 -21.54
CA ASN A 309 -20.13 20.29 -20.44
C ASN A 309 -21.33 19.49 -20.98
N ASN A 310 -21.16 18.18 -21.13
CA ASN A 310 -22.23 17.28 -21.56
C ASN A 310 -23.14 16.92 -20.37
N PRO A 311 -24.49 17.03 -20.49
CA PRO A 311 -25.41 16.70 -19.40
C PRO A 311 -25.44 15.22 -19.01
N TYR A 312 -24.90 14.31 -19.83
CA TYR A 312 -24.94 12.87 -19.62
C TYR A 312 -23.59 12.24 -19.29
N GLN A 313 -22.48 12.93 -19.55
CA GLN A 313 -21.14 12.38 -19.40
C GLN A 313 -20.13 13.45 -18.99
N LEU A 314 -19.27 13.10 -18.03
CA LEU A 314 -18.15 13.96 -17.65
C LEU A 314 -17.17 14.14 -18.82
N ASN A 315 -16.65 15.36 -18.99
CA ASN A 315 -15.49 15.58 -19.85
C ASN A 315 -14.21 15.04 -19.20
N GLN A 316 -13.11 15.02 -19.96
CA GLN A 316 -11.85 14.41 -19.53
C GLN A 316 -11.28 15.04 -18.26
N TYR A 317 -11.42 16.37 -18.10
CA TYR A 317 -10.98 17.07 -16.89
C TYR A 317 -11.82 16.67 -15.68
N ALA A 318 -13.15 16.74 -15.79
CA ALA A 318 -14.05 16.37 -14.71
C ALA A 318 -13.86 14.89 -14.32
N ALA A 319 -13.72 13.99 -15.30
CA ALA A 319 -13.46 12.57 -15.06
C ALA A 319 -12.13 12.35 -14.31
N ALA A 320 -11.06 13.06 -14.66
CA ALA A 320 -9.77 12.96 -13.98
C ALA A 320 -9.83 13.51 -12.55
N ILE A 321 -10.51 14.65 -12.34
CA ILE A 321 -10.74 15.24 -11.02
C ILE A 321 -11.49 14.26 -10.13
N THR A 322 -12.58 13.67 -10.62
CA THR A 322 -13.36 12.67 -9.88
C THR A 322 -12.52 11.43 -9.59
N ALA A 323 -11.83 10.86 -10.59
CA ALA A 323 -11.09 9.62 -10.42
C ALA A 323 -9.96 9.72 -9.38
N VAL A 324 -9.24 10.84 -9.33
CA VAL A 324 -8.17 11.06 -8.33
C VAL A 324 -8.76 11.56 -7.00
N GLY A 325 -9.64 12.55 -7.07
CA GLY A 325 -10.20 13.21 -5.89
C GLY A 325 -11.05 12.27 -5.04
N GLU A 326 -11.81 11.35 -5.64
CA GLU A 326 -12.64 10.40 -4.90
C GLU A 326 -11.82 9.47 -4.01
N ILE A 327 -10.56 9.19 -4.39
CA ILE A 327 -9.64 8.38 -3.62
C ILE A 327 -8.96 9.22 -2.53
N ILE A 328 -8.36 10.35 -2.92
CA ILE A 328 -7.51 11.13 -2.00
C ILE A 328 -8.32 11.77 -0.88
N GLN A 329 -9.57 12.18 -1.15
CA GLN A 329 -10.40 12.88 -0.16
C GLN A 329 -10.72 12.07 1.10
N ASP A 330 -10.55 10.75 1.08
CA ASP A 330 -10.74 9.89 2.25
C ASP A 330 -9.58 9.98 3.25
N TYR A 331 -8.46 10.56 2.83
CA TYR A 331 -7.22 10.71 3.61
C TYR A 331 -6.91 12.18 3.96
N ASP A 332 -7.87 13.07 3.74
CA ASP A 332 -7.82 14.48 4.15
C ASP A 332 -8.97 14.76 5.13
N SER A 333 -8.66 15.38 6.27
CA SER A 333 -9.62 15.51 7.36
C SER A 333 -10.62 16.66 7.17
N ASP A 334 -10.21 17.75 6.53
CA ASP A 334 -11.07 18.91 6.30
C ASP A 334 -11.71 18.88 4.90
N LYS A 335 -11.14 18.08 3.99
CA LYS A 335 -11.56 17.94 2.60
C LYS A 335 -11.62 19.29 1.89
N MET A 336 -10.77 20.23 2.28
CA MET A 336 -10.66 21.54 1.66
C MET A 336 -9.49 21.50 0.68
N PHE A 337 -9.81 21.55 -0.62
CA PHE A 337 -8.83 21.35 -1.67
C PHE A 337 -8.59 22.63 -2.47
N PRO A 338 -7.34 23.11 -2.58
CA PRO A 338 -7.01 24.20 -3.49
C PRO A 338 -7.34 23.82 -4.94
N ALA A 339 -8.10 24.68 -5.60
CA ALA A 339 -8.48 24.49 -6.99
C ALA A 339 -8.04 25.70 -7.83
N LEU A 340 -7.07 25.46 -8.71
CA LEU A 340 -6.42 26.46 -9.54
C LEU A 340 -6.71 26.23 -11.03
N GLY A 341 -6.66 27.31 -11.80
CA GLY A 341 -6.65 27.29 -13.26
C GLY A 341 -5.45 28.06 -13.80
N PHE A 342 -5.03 27.76 -15.03
CA PHE A 342 -3.96 28.49 -15.70
C PHE A 342 -4.18 28.63 -17.20
N GLY A 343 -3.62 29.67 -17.81
CA GLY A 343 -3.66 29.87 -19.27
C GLY A 343 -4.93 30.54 -19.79
N ALA A 344 -5.66 31.26 -18.92
CA ALA A 344 -6.88 31.97 -19.27
C ALA A 344 -6.68 33.49 -19.28
N ARG A 345 -7.56 34.20 -19.97
CA ARG A 345 -7.76 35.63 -19.78
C ARG A 345 -8.93 35.85 -18.83
N MET A 346 -8.69 36.60 -17.76
CA MET A 346 -9.64 36.92 -16.69
C MET A 346 -10.65 38.00 -17.14
N PRO A 347 -11.77 38.20 -16.42
CA PRO A 347 -12.77 39.22 -16.76
C PRO A 347 -12.24 40.66 -16.88
N ASP A 348 -11.16 40.98 -16.18
CA ASP A 348 -10.48 42.28 -16.27
C ASP A 348 -9.56 42.42 -17.50
N GLY A 349 -9.47 41.38 -18.32
CA GLY A 349 -8.66 41.33 -19.53
C GLY A 349 -7.21 40.87 -19.30
N THR A 350 -6.79 40.63 -18.06
CA THR A 350 -5.44 40.15 -17.76
C THR A 350 -5.29 38.68 -18.12
N VAL A 351 -4.13 38.31 -18.66
CA VAL A 351 -3.80 36.89 -18.90
C VAL A 351 -3.21 36.34 -17.62
N SER A 352 -3.81 35.29 -17.09
CA SER A 352 -3.36 34.62 -15.88
C SER A 352 -2.88 33.20 -16.17
N HIS A 353 -1.73 32.87 -15.58
CA HIS A 353 -1.18 31.51 -15.53
C HIS A 353 -1.36 30.88 -14.13
N GLU A 354 -2.13 31.51 -13.26
CA GLU A 354 -2.61 30.97 -11.98
C GLU A 354 -3.80 31.80 -11.49
N PHE A 355 -4.95 31.19 -11.33
CA PHE A 355 -6.11 31.83 -10.69
C PHE A 355 -6.92 30.80 -9.90
N ALA A 356 -7.53 31.23 -8.80
CA ALA A 356 -8.43 30.40 -8.03
C ALA A 356 -9.73 30.14 -8.82
N LEU A 357 -10.14 28.89 -8.96
CA LEU A 357 -11.36 28.53 -9.71
C LEU A 357 -12.65 29.07 -9.06
N ASN A 358 -12.62 29.27 -7.74
CA ASN A 358 -13.70 29.89 -6.99
C ASN A 358 -13.67 31.44 -7.04
N PHE A 359 -12.71 32.03 -7.79
CA PHE A 359 -12.46 33.47 -7.90
C PHE A 359 -12.19 34.18 -6.56
N GLN A 360 -11.66 33.46 -5.57
CA GLN A 360 -11.14 34.01 -4.32
C GLN A 360 -9.63 33.82 -4.28
N PRO A 361 -8.83 34.81 -4.75
CA PRO A 361 -7.37 34.68 -4.84
C PRO A 361 -6.69 34.32 -3.51
N ASP A 362 -7.21 34.88 -2.40
CA ASP A 362 -6.66 34.65 -1.06
C ASP A 362 -7.12 33.31 -0.43
N ASN A 363 -8.07 32.62 -1.05
CA ASN A 363 -8.65 31.38 -0.54
C ASN A 363 -9.11 30.45 -1.68
N PRO A 364 -8.19 29.74 -2.35
CA PRO A 364 -8.52 28.87 -3.49
C PRO A 364 -9.21 27.55 -3.09
N PHE A 365 -9.52 27.36 -1.81
CA PHE A 365 -10.01 26.10 -1.27
C PHE A 365 -11.48 25.85 -1.62
N CYS A 366 -11.76 24.63 -2.06
CA CYS A 366 -13.09 24.12 -2.39
C CYS A 366 -13.45 22.94 -1.48
N SER A 367 -14.72 22.86 -1.07
CA SER A 367 -15.21 21.79 -0.20
C SER A 367 -15.42 20.49 -0.98
N GLY A 368 -14.49 19.56 -0.86
CA GLY A 368 -14.52 18.24 -1.49
C GLY A 368 -14.39 18.27 -3.01
N VAL A 369 -14.49 17.09 -3.61
CA VAL A 369 -14.47 16.91 -5.07
C VAL A 369 -15.63 17.65 -5.75
N ASP A 370 -16.82 17.61 -5.13
CA ASP A 370 -18.00 18.31 -5.64
C ASP A 370 -17.78 19.83 -5.68
N GLY A 371 -17.13 20.39 -4.66
CA GLY A 371 -16.75 21.81 -4.63
C GLY A 371 -15.78 22.17 -5.74
N ILE A 372 -14.78 21.34 -6.01
CA ILE A 372 -13.85 21.53 -7.13
C ILE A 372 -14.62 21.53 -8.46
N LEU A 373 -15.48 20.54 -8.69
CA LEU A 373 -16.24 20.43 -9.94
C LEU A 373 -17.18 21.63 -10.13
N ALA A 374 -17.85 22.07 -9.07
CA ALA A 374 -18.69 23.27 -9.10
C ALA A 374 -17.86 24.52 -9.47
N ALA A 375 -16.69 24.71 -8.85
CA ALA A 375 -15.79 25.81 -9.15
C ALA A 375 -15.24 25.74 -10.59
N TYR A 376 -14.89 24.56 -11.08
CA TYR A 376 -14.45 24.33 -12.46
C TYR A 376 -15.52 24.73 -13.48
N TYR A 377 -16.76 24.23 -13.32
CA TYR A 377 -17.86 24.57 -14.22
C TYR A 377 -18.29 26.04 -14.11
N HIS A 378 -18.10 26.66 -12.95
CA HIS A 378 -18.28 28.10 -12.81
C HIS A 378 -17.17 28.87 -13.55
N ALA A 379 -15.90 28.52 -13.35
CA ALA A 379 -14.76 29.18 -13.95
C ALA A 379 -14.78 29.14 -15.48
N ILE A 380 -15.08 27.98 -16.08
CA ILE A 380 -15.08 27.81 -17.55
C ILE A 380 -16.08 28.69 -18.28
N ASN A 381 -17.14 29.12 -17.60
CA ASN A 381 -18.14 30.03 -18.15
C ASN A 381 -17.84 31.51 -17.90
N ASN A 382 -16.82 31.82 -17.10
CA ASN A 382 -16.49 33.18 -16.66
C ASN A 382 -15.08 33.64 -17.06
N VAL A 383 -14.29 32.81 -17.74
CA VAL A 383 -12.98 33.19 -18.29
C VAL A 383 -12.94 33.00 -19.81
N GLN A 384 -12.01 33.67 -20.47
CA GLN A 384 -11.71 33.42 -21.88
C GLN A 384 -10.51 32.48 -21.98
N LEU A 385 -10.67 31.33 -22.65
CA LEU A 385 -9.54 30.43 -22.91
C LEU A 385 -8.45 31.16 -23.71
N TYR A 386 -7.19 31.06 -23.27
CA TYR A 386 -6.09 31.83 -23.87
C TYR A 386 -4.77 31.04 -23.93
N GLY A 387 -3.62 31.65 -23.70
CA GLY A 387 -2.34 30.95 -23.72
C GLY A 387 -1.17 31.88 -23.41
N PRO A 388 0.06 31.33 -23.36
CA PRO A 388 0.41 29.93 -23.60
C PRO A 388 0.12 28.99 -22.41
N THR A 389 0.35 27.69 -22.60
CA THR A 389 0.39 26.71 -21.50
C THR A 389 1.64 26.94 -20.67
N ASN A 390 1.49 27.23 -19.37
CA ASN A 390 2.60 27.46 -18.46
C ASN A 390 2.28 26.91 -17.06
N PHE A 391 2.99 25.86 -16.63
CA PHE A 391 2.77 25.21 -15.34
C PHE A 391 3.57 25.84 -14.20
N ALA A 392 4.59 26.65 -14.49
CA ALA A 392 5.53 27.11 -13.47
C ALA A 392 4.84 27.87 -12.31
N PRO A 393 3.87 28.78 -12.53
CA PRO A 393 3.19 29.47 -11.44
C PRO A 393 2.47 28.51 -10.49
N VAL A 394 1.60 27.63 -11.01
CA VAL A 394 0.87 26.67 -10.20
C VAL A 394 1.78 25.66 -9.49
N ILE A 395 2.91 25.28 -10.07
CA ILE A 395 3.89 24.43 -9.38
C ILE A 395 4.56 25.19 -8.23
N ASN A 396 4.99 26.44 -8.46
CA ASN A 396 5.62 27.27 -7.43
C ASN A 396 4.66 27.66 -6.29
N HIS A 397 3.35 27.65 -6.53
CA HIS A 397 2.34 27.84 -5.49
C HIS A 397 2.28 26.65 -4.52
N VAL A 398 2.46 25.43 -5.04
CA VAL A 398 2.24 24.18 -4.31
C VAL A 398 3.53 23.61 -3.69
N ALA A 399 4.67 23.80 -4.35
CA ALA A 399 5.99 23.32 -3.92
C ALA A 399 6.60 24.23 -2.86
#